data_AF-A0A930ML52-F1
#
_entry.id   AF-A0A930ML52-F1
#
_cell.length_a   1.000
_cell.length_b   1.000
_cell.length_c   1.000
_cell.angle_alpha   90.00
_cell.angle_beta   90.00
_cell.angle_gamma   90.00
#
_symmetry.space_group_name_H-M   'P 1'
#
loop_
_entity.id
_entity.type
_entity.pdbx_description
1 polymer ?
#
loop_
_entity_poly.entity_id
_entity_poly.type
_entity_poly.pdbx_seq_one_letter_code
_entity_poly.pdbx_strand_id
1 'polypeptide(L)'
;AEYNAAKAAGDTDRINHLYFYQQLKDAEDRGASLDEKTAIIKRMYDTVKTAYGADMAQHQLNLDPGGASGAAAFYEVEDSHGNKSFLKVEDSAMDYSSDISPWDTEEDKAYKRDVNRTLAFSLADDSALRTDDSYIRSRAADIAAAYNKIAEHGVASEFNDYANGTWPTDRWQRSGDTWTKIPGASAPVTGYTRTGRVFLAQKTGTDTYANGLNPTQSLYQNNYVAPSGSASSEYGLTLNQVGYEYLRAIQKLVEASEGGSKLPREALGKVVGNLIPAEGNVVVRDSIPPIDKAVFLQYRREVTPRLGVAAWYLRSVAGRNYAVQTANRQSSDTHDFRQLANVIGIGAQWQLGAQTCVSFDYGRNMSAFGQYMNGTTQFDHRPRTDVFIPRGHSAGSAPTFYVLRLDIGASDTTRPGSWNAFIDYKHFEHGSFFGGNGTGYLPDRYLDGIESFSIGGGYVPAQNWLVELFYTFAAKSTNRRDTMH
;
A
#
# COMPACT_ATOMS: atom_id res chain seq x y z
N ALA A 1 9.40 3.41 19.47
CA ALA A 1 10.79 2.94 19.61
C ALA A 1 11.66 3.42 18.45
N GLU A 2 11.26 3.18 17.20
CA GLU A 2 12.06 3.55 16.01
C GLU A 2 12.30 5.05 15.85
N TYR A 3 11.29 5.90 16.03
CA TYR A 3 11.47 7.36 15.96
C TYR A 3 12.51 7.87 16.98
N ASN A 4 12.42 7.41 18.23
CA ASN A 4 13.38 7.78 19.27
C ASN A 4 14.78 7.26 18.94
N ALA A 5 14.89 6.09 18.31
CA ALA A 5 16.17 5.55 17.87
C ALA A 5 16.76 6.36 16.70
N ALA A 6 15.96 6.72 15.70
CA ALA A 6 16.37 7.60 14.60
C ALA A 6 16.82 8.98 15.11
N LYS A 7 16.07 9.54 16.06
CA LYS A 7 16.42 10.81 16.74
C LYS A 7 17.72 10.71 17.53
N ALA A 8 17.92 9.63 18.29
CA ALA A 8 19.16 9.38 19.02
C ALA A 8 20.37 9.17 18.09
N ALA A 9 20.14 8.60 16.90
CA ALA A 9 21.15 8.39 15.88
C ALA A 9 21.45 9.65 15.03
N GLY A 10 20.67 10.73 15.20
CA GLY A 10 20.80 11.93 14.38
C GLY A 10 20.41 11.73 12.91
N ASP A 11 19.55 10.75 12.61
CA ASP A 11 19.08 10.43 11.26
C ASP A 11 18.02 11.44 10.81
N THR A 12 18.48 12.66 10.49
CA THR A 12 17.61 13.77 10.11
C THR A 12 16.86 13.51 8.81
N ASP A 13 17.41 12.71 7.89
CA ASP A 13 16.76 12.41 6.62
C ASP A 13 15.52 11.53 6.83
N ARG A 14 15.65 10.49 7.66
CA ARG A 14 14.50 9.65 8.03
C ARG A 14 13.47 10.41 8.86
N ILE A 15 13.91 11.27 9.79
CA ILE A 15 13.01 12.09 10.60
C ILE A 15 12.25 13.11 9.75
N ASN A 16 12.90 13.74 8.77
CA ASN A 16 12.23 14.75 7.94
C ASN A 16 11.11 14.17 7.06
N HIS A 17 11.16 12.87 6.75
CA HIS A 17 10.22 12.20 5.87
C HIS A 17 9.24 11.25 6.59
N LEU A 18 9.43 10.94 7.88
CA LEU A 18 8.60 9.99 8.63
C LEU A 18 8.19 10.50 10.01
N TYR A 19 7.23 9.80 10.62
CA TYR A 19 6.81 10.01 12.01
C TYR A 19 6.30 11.43 12.30
N PHE A 20 5.66 12.09 11.31
CA PHE A 20 5.17 13.47 11.44
C PHE A 20 4.29 13.70 12.67
N TYR A 21 3.41 12.76 13.02
CA TYR A 21 2.62 12.86 14.25
C TYR A 21 3.49 12.86 15.51
N GLN A 22 4.52 12.02 15.56
CA GLN A 22 5.44 11.99 16.70
C GLN A 22 6.28 13.27 16.77
N GLN A 23 6.69 13.83 15.62
CA GLN A 23 7.33 15.16 15.56
C GLN A 23 6.41 16.25 16.10
N LEU A 24 5.11 16.22 15.76
CA LEU A 24 4.11 17.15 16.28
C LEU A 24 3.91 16.98 17.80
N LYS A 25 3.88 15.74 18.31
CA LYS A 25 3.81 15.48 19.76
C LYS A 25 5.05 15.97 20.49
N ASP A 26 6.25 15.70 19.96
CA ASP A 26 7.49 16.25 20.52
C ASP A 26 7.50 17.78 20.52
N ALA A 27 6.92 18.41 19.49
CA ALA A 27 6.76 19.85 19.41
C ALA A 27 5.73 20.39 20.43
N GLU A 28 4.61 19.69 20.61
CA GLU A 28 3.61 20.00 21.63
C GLU A 28 4.22 19.94 23.03
N ASP A 29 4.89 18.84 23.36
CA ASP A 29 5.36 18.54 24.71
C ASP A 29 6.46 19.51 25.18
N ARG A 30 7.20 20.13 24.23
CA ARG A 30 8.19 21.18 24.53
C ARG A 30 7.64 22.61 24.43
N GLY A 31 6.36 22.79 24.14
CA GLY A 31 5.73 24.11 23.99
C GLY A 31 6.17 24.87 22.74
N ALA A 32 6.37 24.17 21.62
CA ALA A 32 6.75 24.78 20.35
C ALA A 32 5.70 25.78 19.83
N SER A 33 6.15 26.76 19.04
CA SER A 33 5.27 27.72 18.40
C SER A 33 4.36 27.06 17.35
N LEU A 34 3.27 27.76 17.01
CA LEU A 34 2.39 27.33 15.94
C LEU A 34 3.11 27.29 14.59
N ASP A 35 4.02 28.24 14.32
CA ASP A 35 4.83 28.27 13.08
C ASP A 35 5.62 26.96 12.90
N GLU A 36 6.20 26.46 13.98
CA GLU A 36 6.99 25.24 13.93
C GLU A 36 6.12 24.00 13.69
N LYS A 37 4.96 23.91 14.33
CA LYS A 37 3.98 22.84 14.07
C LYS A 37 3.44 22.89 12.65
N THR A 38 3.13 24.10 12.16
CA THR A 38 2.70 24.33 10.77
C THR A 38 3.80 23.92 9.78
N ALA A 39 5.07 24.17 10.09
CA ALA A 39 6.19 23.71 9.26
C ALA A 39 6.30 22.17 9.20
N ILE A 40 6.00 21.46 10.30
CA ILE A 40 5.93 19.99 10.30
C ILE A 40 4.78 19.50 9.41
N ILE A 41 3.59 20.10 9.55
CA ILE A 41 2.42 19.78 8.71
C ILE A 41 2.71 20.07 7.24
N LYS A 42 3.43 21.15 6.93
CA LYS A 42 3.81 21.51 5.57
C LYS A 42 4.75 20.49 4.93
N ARG A 43 5.74 19.97 5.66
CA ARG A 43 6.60 18.87 5.14
C ARG A 43 5.81 17.60 4.86
N MET A 44 4.88 17.26 5.76
CA MET A 44 3.97 16.13 5.56
C MET A 44 3.10 16.36 4.30
N TYR A 45 2.54 17.55 4.18
CA TYR A 45 1.74 17.99 3.04
C TYR A 45 2.51 17.86 1.72
N ASP A 46 3.74 18.37 1.63
CA ASP A 46 4.53 18.34 0.39
C ASP A 46 4.83 16.90 -0.06
N THR A 47 5.12 16.03 0.91
CA THR A 47 5.33 14.59 0.67
C THR A 47 4.07 13.95 0.10
N VAL A 48 2.92 14.19 0.74
CA VAL A 48 1.63 13.61 0.35
C VAL A 48 1.14 14.19 -0.99
N LYS A 49 1.33 15.48 -1.24
CA LYS A 49 0.99 16.14 -2.50
C LYS A 49 1.76 15.58 -3.68
N THR A 50 3.05 15.27 -3.47
CA THR A 50 3.87 14.64 -4.51
C THR A 50 3.35 13.25 -4.88
N ALA A 51 2.88 12.48 -3.89
CA ALA A 51 2.35 11.13 -4.13
C ALA A 51 0.89 11.10 -4.61
N TYR A 52 0.03 11.97 -4.07
CA TYR A 52 -1.43 11.90 -4.17
C TYR A 52 -2.08 13.24 -4.57
N GLY A 53 -1.36 14.14 -5.24
CA GLY A 53 -1.84 15.47 -5.58
C GLY A 53 -3.15 15.48 -6.39
N ALA A 54 -3.36 14.48 -7.25
CA ALA A 54 -4.62 14.33 -7.99
C ALA A 54 -5.82 14.04 -7.08
N ASP A 55 -5.65 13.20 -6.06
CA ASP A 55 -6.69 12.89 -5.08
C ASP A 55 -6.90 14.08 -4.14
N MET A 56 -5.84 14.78 -3.76
CA MET A 56 -5.93 16.01 -2.96
C MET A 56 -6.75 17.08 -3.68
N ALA A 57 -6.65 17.18 -5.01
CA ALA A 57 -7.40 18.16 -5.79
C ALA A 57 -8.92 17.94 -5.73
N GLN A 58 -9.37 16.72 -5.43
CA GLN A 58 -10.79 16.36 -5.31
C GLN A 58 -11.37 16.69 -3.92
N HIS A 59 -10.52 17.03 -2.95
CA HIS A 59 -10.93 17.35 -1.59
C HIS A 59 -10.90 18.87 -1.37
N GLN A 60 -11.97 19.38 -0.77
CA GLN A 60 -12.08 20.79 -0.39
C GLN A 60 -12.00 20.92 1.13
N LEU A 61 -11.30 21.97 1.57
CA LEU A 61 -11.28 22.43 2.94
C LEU A 61 -12.04 23.75 3.00
N ASN A 62 -12.73 24.00 4.11
CA ASN A 62 -13.52 25.21 4.30
C ASN A 62 -12.91 26.04 5.42
N LEU A 63 -12.78 27.34 5.18
CA LEU A 63 -12.63 28.29 6.27
C LEU A 63 -13.94 28.34 7.03
N ASP A 64 -13.84 28.28 8.35
CA ASP A 64 -14.98 28.39 9.23
C ASP A 64 -15.27 29.88 9.49
N PRO A 65 -16.32 30.49 8.91
CA PRO A 65 -16.73 31.85 9.29
C PRO A 65 -17.19 31.96 10.74
N GLY A 66 -17.27 30.82 11.44
CA GLY A 66 -17.91 30.63 12.73
C GLY A 66 -19.40 30.78 12.58
N GLY A 67 -20.14 30.47 13.64
CA GLY A 67 -21.54 30.83 13.75
C GLY A 67 -21.78 32.33 13.91
N ALA A 68 -20.95 33.12 13.22
CA ALA A 68 -20.58 34.51 13.41
C ALA A 68 -19.69 34.67 14.67
N SER A 69 -18.47 35.19 14.50
CA SER A 69 -17.40 35.50 15.50
C SER A 69 -17.79 36.36 16.73
N GLY A 70 -19.04 36.28 17.18
CA GLY A 70 -19.85 37.40 17.64
C GLY A 70 -20.42 38.25 16.49
N ALA A 71 -20.27 37.86 15.22
CA ALA A 71 -20.87 38.62 14.14
C ALA A 71 -22.41 38.59 14.21
N ALA A 72 -23.05 39.68 13.80
CA ALA A 72 -24.50 39.84 13.85
C ALA A 72 -24.94 40.65 12.64
N ALA A 73 -26.20 40.48 12.23
CA ALA A 73 -26.80 41.29 11.18
C ALA A 73 -28.03 42.03 11.69
N PHE A 74 -28.12 43.31 11.33
CA PHE A 74 -29.28 44.15 11.55
C PHE A 74 -29.86 44.56 10.20
N TYR A 75 -31.18 44.69 10.10
CA TYR A 75 -31.84 45.07 8.86
C TYR A 75 -32.95 46.10 9.10
N GLU A 76 -33.10 47.02 8.15
CA GLU A 76 -34.09 48.11 8.20
C GLU A 76 -35.40 47.68 7.54
N VAL A 77 -36.49 47.84 8.28
CA VAL A 77 -37.86 47.60 7.84
C VAL A 77 -38.67 48.89 7.86
N GLU A 78 -39.65 48.99 6.97
CA GLU A 78 -40.51 50.18 6.81
C GLU A 78 -41.98 49.76 6.75
N ASP A 79 -42.85 50.47 7.49
CA ASP A 79 -44.31 50.25 7.44
C ASP A 79 -44.98 51.02 6.30
N SER A 80 -46.29 50.80 6.10
CA SER A 80 -47.08 51.48 5.07
C SER A 80 -47.21 53.00 5.24
N HIS A 81 -46.79 53.55 6.38
CA HIS A 81 -46.80 54.98 6.69
C HIS A 81 -45.40 55.60 6.57
N GLY A 82 -44.38 54.82 6.16
CA GLY A 82 -43.00 55.26 6.03
C GLY A 82 -42.21 55.28 7.34
N ASN A 83 -42.73 54.68 8.42
CA ASN A 83 -42.00 54.58 9.69
C ASN A 83 -40.95 53.48 9.59
N LYS A 84 -39.71 53.81 9.94
CA LYS A 84 -38.57 52.91 9.88
C LYS A 84 -38.25 52.30 11.24
N SER A 85 -37.84 51.04 11.22
CA SER A 85 -37.35 50.33 12.40
C SER A 85 -36.22 49.37 12.04
N PHE A 86 -35.42 48.98 13.03
CA PHE A 86 -34.37 47.98 12.84
C PHE A 86 -34.69 46.71 13.61
N LEU A 87 -34.50 45.60 12.94
CA LEU A 87 -34.58 44.25 13.49
C LEU A 87 -33.19 43.61 13.45
N LYS A 88 -33.00 42.57 14.24
CA LYS A 88 -31.77 41.78 14.30
C LYS A 88 -32.05 40.37 13.82
N VAL A 89 -31.15 39.80 13.05
CA VAL A 89 -31.15 38.36 12.70
C VAL A 89 -30.82 37.55 13.95
N GLU A 90 -31.50 36.44 14.21
CA GLU A 90 -31.15 35.57 15.35
C GLU A 90 -29.71 35.06 15.23
N ASP A 91 -29.04 34.86 16.37
CA ASP A 91 -27.64 34.40 16.37
C ASP A 91 -27.51 33.05 15.63
N SER A 92 -28.54 32.19 15.69
CA SER A 92 -28.60 30.91 14.99
C SER A 92 -28.76 31.02 13.47
N ALA A 93 -29.43 32.05 12.95
CA ALA A 93 -29.55 32.24 11.50
C ALA A 93 -28.31 32.91 10.89
N MET A 94 -27.45 33.48 11.73
CA MET A 94 -26.10 33.89 11.35
C MET A 94 -25.09 32.74 11.41
N ASP A 95 -25.50 31.55 11.90
CA ASP A 95 -24.65 30.37 11.94
C ASP A 95 -24.54 29.71 10.57
N TYR A 96 -23.31 29.48 10.10
CA TYR A 96 -23.05 28.92 8.78
C TYR A 96 -22.30 27.59 8.86
N SER A 97 -22.93 26.55 8.31
CA SER A 97 -22.27 25.28 8.03
C SER A 97 -21.93 25.16 6.54
N SER A 98 -20.67 24.82 6.27
CA SER A 98 -20.20 24.50 4.92
C SER A 98 -20.69 23.15 4.40
N ASP A 99 -21.25 22.29 5.25
CA ASP A 99 -21.74 20.97 4.85
C ASP A 99 -23.00 21.08 3.99
N ILE A 100 -22.98 20.43 2.82
CA ILE A 100 -24.11 20.38 1.89
C ILE A 100 -24.78 19.02 2.04
N SER A 101 -25.85 19.00 2.83
CA SER A 101 -26.57 17.79 3.17
C SER A 101 -27.47 17.34 1.99
N PRO A 102 -27.64 16.03 1.76
CA PRO A 102 -28.64 15.54 0.80
C PRO A 102 -30.06 16.03 1.12
N TRP A 103 -30.32 16.32 2.39
CA TRP A 103 -31.60 16.78 2.93
C TRP A 103 -31.82 18.30 2.84
N ASP A 104 -30.79 19.06 2.45
CA ASP A 104 -30.93 20.51 2.23
C ASP A 104 -31.93 20.77 1.09
N THR A 105 -32.65 21.88 1.17
CA THR A 105 -33.46 22.37 0.05
C THR A 105 -32.56 22.72 -1.14
N GLU A 106 -33.08 22.73 -2.37
CA GLU A 106 -32.26 23.13 -3.53
C GLU A 106 -31.79 24.58 -3.43
N GLU A 107 -32.56 25.44 -2.77
CA GLU A 107 -32.21 26.82 -2.46
C GLU A 107 -31.04 26.89 -1.48
N ASP A 108 -31.07 26.12 -0.38
CA ASP A 108 -29.97 26.05 0.59
C ASP A 108 -28.71 25.43 -0.01
N LYS A 109 -28.86 24.40 -0.86
CA LYS A 109 -27.72 23.83 -1.59
C LYS A 109 -27.09 24.86 -2.51
N ALA A 110 -27.88 25.65 -3.23
CA ALA A 110 -27.38 26.70 -4.12
C ALA A 110 -26.66 27.80 -3.32
N TYR A 111 -27.26 28.25 -2.22
CA TYR A 111 -26.67 29.21 -1.29
C TYR A 111 -25.33 28.72 -0.72
N LYS A 112 -25.30 27.51 -0.16
CA LYS A 112 -24.08 26.92 0.41
C LYS A 112 -22.99 26.75 -0.64
N ARG A 113 -23.32 26.31 -1.87
CA ARG A 113 -22.35 26.23 -2.98
C ARG A 113 -21.73 27.58 -3.31
N ASP A 114 -22.54 28.64 -3.31
CA ASP A 114 -22.08 29.99 -3.62
C ASP A 114 -21.19 30.59 -2.51
N VAL A 115 -21.55 30.38 -1.23
CA VAL A 115 -20.70 30.77 -0.08
C VAL A 115 -19.42 29.92 -0.04
N ASN A 116 -19.52 28.60 -0.17
CA ASN A 116 -18.37 27.69 -0.20
C ASN A 116 -17.42 27.99 -1.35
N ARG A 117 -17.89 28.46 -2.52
CA ARG A 117 -16.98 28.91 -3.60
C ARG A 117 -15.99 29.97 -3.13
N THR A 118 -16.36 30.73 -2.10
CA THR A 118 -15.56 31.81 -1.53
C THR A 118 -14.78 31.36 -0.30
N LEU A 119 -15.36 30.57 0.60
CA LEU A 119 -14.71 30.19 1.85
C LEU A 119 -13.98 28.85 1.77
N ALA A 120 -14.20 28.08 0.70
CA ALA A 120 -13.48 26.85 0.44
C ALA A 120 -12.18 27.09 -0.32
N PHE A 121 -11.28 26.13 -0.21
CA PHE A 121 -10.06 25.99 -0.99
C PHE A 121 -9.72 24.51 -1.17
N SER A 122 -8.93 24.20 -2.19
CA SER A 122 -8.54 22.81 -2.46
C SER A 122 -7.53 22.35 -1.42
N LEU A 123 -7.62 21.09 -0.98
CA LEU A 123 -6.56 20.45 -0.21
C LEU A 123 -5.25 20.43 -1.02
N ALA A 124 -5.28 20.45 -2.36
CA ALA A 124 -4.06 20.56 -3.18
C ALA A 124 -3.44 21.97 -3.23
N ASP A 125 -4.01 22.96 -2.56
CA ASP A 125 -3.44 24.31 -2.40
C ASP A 125 -2.84 24.43 -0.99
N ASP A 126 -1.63 24.94 -0.84
CA ASP A 126 -0.95 25.18 0.45
C ASP A 126 -0.96 26.65 0.86
N SER A 127 -1.58 27.52 0.05
CA SER A 127 -1.63 28.97 0.29
C SER A 127 -2.27 29.31 1.63
N ALA A 128 -3.25 28.53 2.09
CA ALA A 128 -3.89 28.69 3.40
C ALA A 128 -3.07 28.10 4.56
N LEU A 129 -2.15 27.15 4.31
CA LEU A 129 -1.35 26.50 5.36
C LEU A 129 -0.22 27.42 5.86
N ARG A 130 -0.61 28.44 6.62
CA ARG A 130 0.25 29.47 7.24
C ARG A 130 -0.34 29.94 8.57
N THR A 131 0.37 30.85 9.23
CA THR A 131 0.00 31.39 10.56
C THR A 131 -0.28 32.90 10.55
N ASP A 132 0.20 33.60 9.53
CA ASP A 132 -0.11 35.01 9.29
C ASP A 132 -1.47 35.19 8.57
N ASP A 133 -1.89 36.44 8.39
CA ASP A 133 -3.18 36.80 7.81
C ASP A 133 -3.15 37.09 6.29
N SER A 134 -2.03 36.87 5.61
CA SER A 134 -1.85 37.26 4.21
C SER A 134 -2.85 36.57 3.27
N TYR A 135 -3.13 35.28 3.50
CA TYR A 135 -4.13 34.52 2.73
C TYR A 135 -5.51 35.16 2.87
N ILE A 136 -5.90 35.51 4.10
CA ILE A 136 -7.21 36.11 4.39
C ILE A 136 -7.30 37.54 3.86
N ARG A 137 -6.25 38.35 4.00
CA ARG A 137 -6.17 39.70 3.43
C ARG A 137 -6.27 39.71 1.91
N SER A 138 -5.66 38.76 1.21
CA SER A 138 -5.73 38.66 -0.25
C SER A 138 -7.16 38.39 -0.78
N ARG A 139 -8.07 37.94 0.08
CA ARG A 139 -9.45 37.56 -0.24
C ARG A 139 -10.49 38.46 0.44
N ALA A 140 -10.09 39.64 0.92
CA ALA A 140 -10.93 40.48 1.77
C ALA A 140 -12.29 40.84 1.14
N ALA A 141 -12.31 41.19 -0.15
CA ALA A 141 -13.55 41.52 -0.87
C ALA A 141 -14.50 40.32 -0.97
N ASP A 142 -13.97 39.14 -1.31
CA ASP A 142 -14.75 37.93 -1.43
C ASP A 142 -15.32 37.51 -0.07
N ILE A 143 -14.49 37.56 0.99
CA ILE A 143 -14.92 37.26 2.36
C ILE A 143 -16.03 38.21 2.80
N ALA A 144 -15.91 39.51 2.54
CA ALA A 144 -16.96 40.47 2.86
C ALA A 144 -18.27 40.15 2.10
N ALA A 145 -18.18 39.76 0.83
CA ALA A 145 -19.33 39.31 0.06
C ALA A 145 -19.97 38.03 0.64
N ALA A 146 -19.16 37.07 1.08
CA ALA A 146 -19.65 35.84 1.72
C ALA A 146 -20.42 36.14 3.03
N TYR A 147 -19.88 36.99 3.90
CA TYR A 147 -20.57 37.40 5.14
C TYR A 147 -21.87 38.15 4.86
N ASN A 148 -21.91 39.01 3.84
CA ASN A 148 -23.16 39.66 3.43
C ASN A 148 -24.19 38.65 2.90
N LYS A 149 -23.77 37.64 2.13
CA LYS A 149 -24.67 36.58 1.67
C LYS A 149 -25.24 35.76 2.83
N ILE A 150 -24.40 35.44 3.82
CA ILE A 150 -24.84 34.75 5.05
C ILE A 150 -25.89 35.59 5.78
N ALA A 151 -25.62 36.87 5.99
CA ALA A 151 -26.57 37.78 6.62
C ALA A 151 -27.88 37.89 5.83
N GLU A 152 -27.81 38.08 4.51
CA GLU A 152 -29.00 38.19 3.65
C GLU A 152 -29.86 36.93 3.65
N HIS A 153 -29.24 35.75 3.65
CA HIS A 153 -29.94 34.46 3.77
C HIS A 153 -30.65 34.36 5.12
N GLY A 154 -29.98 34.71 6.22
CA GLY A 154 -30.59 34.76 7.56
C GLY A 154 -31.74 35.77 7.67
N VAL A 155 -31.61 36.96 7.06
CA VAL A 155 -32.73 37.93 7.02
C VAL A 155 -33.90 37.36 6.20
N ALA A 156 -33.62 36.70 5.07
CA ALA A 156 -34.67 36.17 4.19
C ALA A 156 -35.44 35.01 4.83
N SER A 157 -34.75 34.13 5.57
CA SER A 157 -35.38 33.01 6.27
C SER A 157 -36.32 33.48 7.39
N GLU A 158 -35.90 34.44 8.20
CA GLU A 158 -36.66 34.89 9.37
C GLU A 158 -37.74 35.93 9.04
N PHE A 159 -37.45 36.87 8.14
CA PHE A 159 -38.34 38.02 7.93
C PHE A 159 -39.73 37.59 7.44
N ASN A 160 -39.81 36.56 6.61
CA ASN A 160 -41.10 36.05 6.13
C ASN A 160 -41.97 35.54 7.29
N ASP A 161 -41.38 34.89 8.28
CA ASP A 161 -42.11 34.41 9.46
C ASP A 161 -42.56 35.58 10.33
N TYR A 162 -41.70 36.58 10.54
CA TYR A 162 -42.07 37.76 11.31
C TYR A 162 -43.13 38.62 10.60
N ALA A 163 -43.04 38.81 9.28
CA ALA A 163 -43.96 39.62 8.49
C ALA A 163 -45.37 39.00 8.39
N ASN A 164 -45.47 37.67 8.46
CA ASN A 164 -46.74 36.95 8.40
C ASN A 164 -47.25 36.51 9.79
N GLY A 165 -46.45 36.67 10.84
CA GLY A 165 -46.77 36.31 12.22
C GLY A 165 -47.40 37.46 13.01
N THR A 166 -47.88 37.11 14.22
CA THR A 166 -48.38 38.05 15.23
C THR A 166 -47.50 38.10 16.48
N TRP A 167 -46.31 37.52 16.41
CA TRP A 167 -45.37 37.45 17.52
C TRP A 167 -44.66 38.81 17.72
N PRO A 168 -44.45 39.24 18.98
CA PRO A 168 -43.71 40.47 19.24
C PRO A 168 -42.22 40.28 18.90
N THR A 169 -41.72 41.02 17.92
CA THR A 169 -40.29 41.03 17.54
C THR A 169 -39.59 42.21 18.21
N ASP A 170 -38.41 42.01 18.77
CA ASP A 170 -37.65 43.08 19.43
C ASP A 170 -37.18 44.15 18.44
N ARG A 171 -37.26 45.41 18.85
CA ARG A 171 -36.71 46.54 18.07
C ARG A 171 -35.32 46.93 18.55
N TRP A 172 -34.52 47.38 17.60
CA TRP A 172 -33.15 47.79 17.81
C TRP A 172 -32.96 49.24 17.37
N GLN A 173 -32.06 49.93 18.05
CA GLN A 173 -31.63 51.27 17.67
C GLN A 173 -30.12 51.32 17.59
N ARG A 174 -29.63 52.21 16.73
CA ARG A 174 -28.22 52.53 16.63
C ARG A 174 -27.94 53.91 17.23
N SER A 175 -27.08 53.97 18.22
CA SER A 175 -26.55 55.21 18.80
C SER A 175 -25.05 55.28 18.53
N GLY A 176 -24.63 56.18 17.62
CA GLY A 176 -23.26 56.19 17.10
C GLY A 176 -22.93 54.87 16.41
N ASP A 177 -21.88 54.20 16.88
CA ASP A 177 -21.44 52.88 16.39
C ASP A 177 -21.95 51.72 17.24
N THR A 178 -22.95 51.92 18.10
CA THR A 178 -23.47 50.85 18.97
C THR A 178 -24.94 50.56 18.68
N TRP A 179 -25.25 49.29 18.48
CA TRP A 179 -26.58 48.73 18.44
C TRP A 179 -27.00 48.24 19.84
N THR A 180 -28.19 48.67 20.27
CA THR A 180 -28.79 48.24 21.54
C THR A 180 -30.25 47.88 21.33
N LYS A 181 -30.72 46.85 22.04
CA LYS A 181 -32.13 46.50 22.10
C LYS A 181 -32.92 47.64 22.77
N ILE A 182 -34.07 47.99 22.20
CA ILE A 182 -34.95 49.01 22.79
C ILE A 182 -35.83 48.32 23.85
N PRO A 183 -35.66 48.61 25.15
CA PRO A 183 -36.41 47.91 26.20
C PRO A 183 -37.92 48.17 26.08
N GLY A 184 -38.72 47.12 26.15
CA GLY A 184 -40.18 47.21 26.07
C GLY A 184 -40.76 47.55 24.69
N ALA A 185 -39.92 47.76 23.68
CA ALA A 185 -40.36 47.97 22.29
C ALA A 185 -40.30 46.65 21.53
N SER A 186 -41.32 45.82 21.72
CA SER A 186 -41.57 44.63 20.92
C SER A 186 -43.02 44.63 20.43
N ALA A 187 -43.18 44.48 19.12
CA ALA A 187 -44.48 44.46 18.46
C ALA A 187 -44.40 43.60 17.19
N PRO A 188 -45.53 43.04 16.72
CA PRO A 188 -45.57 42.36 15.43
C PRO A 188 -45.04 43.29 14.32
N VAL A 189 -44.38 42.71 13.33
CA VAL A 189 -43.91 43.43 12.14
C VAL A 189 -44.84 43.18 10.94
N THR A 190 -46.06 42.70 11.20
CA THR A 190 -47.10 42.53 10.18
C THR A 190 -47.35 43.85 9.45
N GLY A 191 -47.26 43.83 8.11
CA GLY A 191 -47.41 45.04 7.28
C GLY A 191 -46.15 45.89 7.11
N TYR A 192 -45.01 45.46 7.66
CA TYR A 192 -43.70 46.03 7.33
C TYR A 192 -43.13 45.37 6.06
N THR A 193 -42.27 46.09 5.36
CA THR A 193 -41.48 45.61 4.22
C THR A 193 -39.99 45.84 4.45
N ARG A 194 -39.15 44.99 3.85
CA ARG A 194 -37.69 45.17 3.90
C ARG A 194 -37.27 46.31 2.97
N THR A 195 -36.44 47.21 3.47
CA THR A 195 -35.83 48.28 2.64
C THR A 195 -34.62 47.81 1.83
N GLY A 196 -34.08 46.62 2.17
CA GLY A 196 -32.86 46.07 1.58
C GLY A 196 -31.56 46.56 2.24
N ARG A 197 -31.63 47.37 3.31
CA ARG A 197 -30.43 47.80 4.05
C ARG A 197 -30.09 46.79 5.15
N VAL A 198 -28.88 46.24 5.08
CA VAL A 198 -28.32 45.32 6.08
C VAL A 198 -27.02 45.89 6.65
N PHE A 199 -26.81 45.69 7.94
CA PHE A 199 -25.65 46.16 8.69
C PHE A 199 -25.03 44.98 9.43
N LEU A 200 -23.79 44.64 9.09
CA LEU A 200 -23.00 43.69 9.86
C LEU A 200 -22.44 44.37 11.11
N ALA A 201 -22.52 43.68 12.24
CA ALA A 201 -22.10 44.15 13.54
C ALA A 201 -21.32 43.05 14.28
N GLN A 202 -20.61 43.44 15.34
CA GLN A 202 -19.83 42.57 16.21
C GLN A 202 -20.37 42.64 17.64
N LYS A 203 -20.68 41.51 18.23
CA LYS A 203 -21.17 41.37 19.61
C LYS A 203 -20.08 41.82 20.57
N THR A 204 -20.42 42.74 21.45
CA THR A 204 -19.52 43.29 22.47
C THR A 204 -20.02 43.05 23.89
N GLY A 205 -21.27 42.62 24.06
CA GLY A 205 -21.87 42.28 25.35
C GLY A 205 -23.28 41.71 25.19
N THR A 206 -23.99 41.55 26.31
CA THR A 206 -25.41 41.16 26.30
C THR A 206 -26.24 42.24 25.62
N ASP A 207 -26.99 41.86 24.58
CA ASP A 207 -27.84 42.75 23.78
C ASP A 207 -27.17 44.05 23.28
N THR A 208 -25.85 44.01 23.11
CA THR A 208 -25.03 45.16 22.71
C THR A 208 -24.02 44.75 21.63
N TYR A 209 -24.01 45.48 20.51
CA TYR A 209 -23.18 45.16 19.34
C TYR A 209 -22.54 46.42 18.77
N ALA A 210 -21.27 46.35 18.40
CA ALA A 210 -20.58 47.38 17.63
C ALA A 210 -20.95 47.28 16.14
N ASN A 211 -21.37 48.38 15.54
CA ASN A 211 -21.67 48.50 14.12
C ASN A 211 -20.38 48.44 13.28
N GLY A 212 -20.41 47.72 12.17
CA GLY A 212 -19.25 47.58 11.30
C GLY A 212 -18.36 46.40 11.70
N LEU A 213 -18.83 45.18 11.43
CA LEU A 213 -17.97 44.00 11.47
C LEU A 213 -16.81 44.15 10.48
N ASN A 214 -15.62 43.68 10.86
CA ASN A 214 -14.53 43.42 9.92
C ASN A 214 -14.48 41.90 9.61
N PRO A 215 -15.08 41.45 8.49
CA PRO A 215 -15.20 40.02 8.18
C PRO A 215 -13.84 39.34 8.04
N THR A 216 -12.86 40.03 7.47
CA THR A 216 -11.49 39.54 7.29
C THR A 216 -10.81 39.27 8.62
N GLN A 217 -10.88 40.23 9.56
CA GLN A 217 -10.29 40.07 10.89
C GLN A 217 -11.00 38.97 11.69
N SER A 218 -12.33 38.92 11.62
CA SER A 218 -13.16 37.88 12.23
C SER A 218 -12.74 36.48 11.74
N LEU A 219 -12.69 36.29 10.42
CA LEU A 219 -12.36 35.01 9.81
C LEU A 219 -10.92 34.59 10.16
N TYR A 220 -9.97 35.53 10.18
CA TYR A 220 -8.60 35.28 10.60
C TYR A 220 -8.53 34.82 12.06
N GLN A 221 -9.22 35.53 12.97
CA GLN A 221 -9.25 35.15 14.39
C GLN A 221 -9.79 33.73 14.58
N ASN A 222 -10.88 33.38 13.91
CA ASN A 222 -11.51 32.08 14.06
C ASN A 222 -10.64 30.93 13.49
N ASN A 223 -9.98 31.16 12.35
CA ASN A 223 -9.30 30.09 11.63
C ASN A 223 -7.81 29.95 11.94
N TYR A 224 -7.14 31.06 12.27
CA TYR A 224 -5.68 31.12 12.37
C TYR A 224 -5.18 31.40 13.79
N VAL A 225 -5.98 32.07 14.63
CA VAL A 225 -5.59 32.48 15.98
C VAL A 225 -6.19 31.58 17.05
N ALA A 226 -7.50 31.33 16.99
CA ALA A 226 -8.17 30.50 17.97
C ALA A 226 -7.69 29.04 17.89
N PRO A 227 -7.41 28.40 19.04
CA PRO A 227 -7.07 26.99 19.05
C PRO A 227 -8.28 26.16 18.65
N SER A 228 -8.06 25.17 17.79
CA SER A 228 -9.09 24.21 17.41
C SER A 228 -9.33 23.22 18.55
N GLY A 229 -10.56 23.20 19.08
CA GLY A 229 -10.96 22.20 20.07
C GLY A 229 -10.82 20.77 19.54
N SER A 230 -11.07 20.56 18.24
CA SER A 230 -10.94 19.26 17.59
C SER A 230 -9.48 18.82 17.42
N ALA A 231 -8.53 19.74 17.21
CA ALA A 231 -7.12 19.40 17.26
C ALA A 231 -6.71 18.80 18.61
N SER A 232 -7.23 19.41 19.69
CA SER A 232 -6.94 18.94 21.04
C SER A 232 -7.62 17.60 21.33
N SER A 233 -8.87 17.38 20.92
CA SER A 233 -9.61 16.16 21.24
C SER A 233 -9.26 14.98 20.33
N GLU A 234 -9.03 15.20 19.04
CA GLU A 234 -8.72 14.13 18.06
C GLU A 234 -7.22 13.78 18.03
N TYR A 235 -6.34 14.77 18.24
CA TYR A 235 -4.89 14.59 18.09
C TYR A 235 -4.08 14.88 19.36
N GLY A 236 -4.66 15.47 20.40
CA GLY A 236 -3.90 15.94 21.56
C GLY A 236 -2.84 16.98 21.18
N LEU A 237 -3.16 17.86 20.22
CA LEU A 237 -2.31 18.91 19.69
C LEU A 237 -2.98 20.28 19.81
N THR A 238 -2.19 21.31 20.11
CA THR A 238 -2.62 22.71 20.05
C THR A 238 -2.30 23.27 18.66
N LEU A 239 -3.29 23.25 17.77
CA LEU A 239 -3.26 23.81 16.41
C LEU A 239 -4.39 24.84 16.23
N ASN A 240 -4.24 25.73 15.25
CA ASN A 240 -5.36 26.52 14.75
C ASN A 240 -6.28 25.68 13.86
N GLN A 241 -7.45 26.21 13.48
CA GLN A 241 -8.42 25.47 12.68
C GLN A 241 -7.86 25.02 11.33
N VAL A 242 -7.09 25.88 10.65
CA VAL A 242 -6.51 25.53 9.35
C VAL A 242 -5.52 24.37 9.46
N GLY A 243 -4.57 24.45 10.40
CA GLY A 243 -3.59 23.38 10.61
C GLY A 243 -4.25 22.04 10.97
N TYR A 244 -5.31 22.09 11.76
CA TYR A 244 -6.15 20.92 12.06
C TYR A 244 -6.82 20.34 10.81
N GLU A 245 -7.49 21.16 9.99
CA GLU A 245 -8.19 20.68 8.79
C GLU A 245 -7.23 20.07 7.77
N TYR A 246 -6.03 20.65 7.57
CA TYR A 246 -5.00 20.04 6.72
C TYR A 246 -4.53 18.70 7.27
N LEU A 247 -4.18 18.63 8.56
CA LEU A 247 -3.71 17.38 9.19
C LEU A 247 -4.75 16.28 9.05
N ARG A 248 -6.00 16.59 9.36
CA ARG A 248 -7.13 15.66 9.31
C ARG A 248 -7.44 15.20 7.89
N ALA A 249 -7.47 16.11 6.94
CA ALA A 249 -7.76 15.76 5.55
C ALA A 249 -6.64 14.94 4.92
N ILE A 250 -5.38 15.26 5.20
CA ILE A 250 -4.23 14.45 4.79
C ILE A 250 -4.32 13.04 5.36
N GLN A 251 -4.60 12.90 6.67
CA GLN A 251 -4.77 11.59 7.29
C GLN A 251 -5.85 10.77 6.58
N LYS A 252 -7.06 11.33 6.45
CA LYS A 252 -8.20 10.63 5.82
C LYS A 252 -7.90 10.21 4.39
N LEU A 253 -7.27 11.10 3.62
CA LEU A 253 -6.89 10.83 2.23
C LEU A 253 -5.89 9.68 2.15
N VAL A 254 -4.83 9.72 2.98
CA VAL A 254 -3.83 8.67 3.01
C VAL A 254 -4.45 7.36 3.47
N GLU A 255 -5.30 7.34 4.51
CA GLU A 255 -6.00 6.14 4.97
C GLU A 255 -6.84 5.49 3.87
N ALA A 256 -7.59 6.28 3.10
CA ALA A 256 -8.44 5.81 2.01
C ALA A 256 -7.68 5.43 0.74
N SER A 257 -6.46 5.93 0.54
CA SER A 257 -5.69 5.67 -0.69
C SER A 257 -5.32 4.19 -0.82
N GLU A 258 -5.05 3.76 -2.05
CA GLU A 258 -4.67 2.38 -2.38
C GLU A 258 -5.68 1.33 -1.87
N GLY A 259 -6.98 1.68 -1.90
CA GLY A 259 -8.08 0.79 -1.51
C GLY A 259 -8.12 0.47 -0.01
N GLY A 260 -7.55 1.34 0.84
CA GLY A 260 -7.44 1.07 2.27
C GLY A 260 -6.41 -0.02 2.61
N SER A 261 -5.47 -0.27 1.70
CA SER A 261 -4.39 -1.24 1.91
C SER A 261 -3.61 -0.95 3.20
N LYS A 262 -3.33 -2.01 3.97
CA LYS A 262 -2.44 -1.96 5.14
C LYS A 262 -0.97 -2.26 4.78
N LEU A 263 -0.68 -2.51 3.49
CA LEU A 263 0.67 -2.72 3.01
C LEU A 263 1.43 -1.40 2.90
N PRO A 264 2.77 -1.42 2.80
CA PRO A 264 3.55 -0.23 2.48
C PRO A 264 3.01 0.44 1.22
N ARG A 265 2.76 1.75 1.32
CA ARG A 265 2.16 2.54 0.24
C ARG A 265 3.18 2.82 -0.85
N GLU A 266 2.96 2.26 -2.04
CA GLU A 266 3.93 2.32 -3.13
C GLU A 266 4.17 3.76 -3.60
N ALA A 267 3.10 4.57 -3.67
CA ALA A 267 3.21 5.95 -4.12
C ALA A 267 4.07 6.80 -3.16
N LEU A 268 3.92 6.60 -1.84
CA LEU A 268 4.79 7.26 -0.86
C LEU A 268 6.23 6.72 -0.91
N GLY A 269 6.41 5.41 -1.08
CA GLY A 269 7.72 4.80 -1.24
C GLY A 269 8.51 5.36 -2.43
N LYS A 270 7.83 5.78 -3.51
CA LYS A 270 8.47 6.46 -4.66
C LYS A 270 8.94 7.88 -4.34
N VAL A 271 8.35 8.54 -3.33
CA VAL A 271 8.70 9.92 -2.94
C VAL A 271 9.82 9.93 -1.91
N VAL A 272 9.69 9.13 -0.84
CA VAL A 272 10.61 9.17 0.31
C VAL A 272 11.53 7.95 0.42
N GLY A 273 11.37 6.96 -0.48
CA GLY A 273 12.03 5.67 -0.37
C GLY A 273 11.30 4.72 0.58
N ASN A 274 11.72 3.44 0.58
CA ASN A 274 11.19 2.42 1.48
C ASN A 274 11.90 2.49 2.85
N LEU A 275 11.59 3.56 3.60
CA LEU A 275 12.25 3.88 4.88
C LEU A 275 11.76 3.02 6.06
N ILE A 276 10.67 2.28 5.88
CA ILE A 276 10.13 1.35 6.88
C ILE A 276 10.46 -0.08 6.40
N PRO A 277 11.23 -0.87 7.18
CA PRO A 277 11.49 -2.26 6.84
C PRO A 277 10.18 -3.05 6.89
N ALA A 278 9.86 -3.72 5.79
CA ALA A 278 8.76 -4.67 5.73
C ALA A 278 9.34 -6.08 5.92
N GLU A 279 8.90 -6.77 6.98
CA GLU A 279 9.25 -8.18 7.21
C GLU A 279 8.23 -9.07 6.51
N GLY A 280 8.71 -10.05 5.74
CA GLY A 280 7.86 -11.01 5.04
C GLY A 280 8.63 -12.19 4.47
N ASN A 281 7.91 -13.26 4.15
CA ASN A 281 8.48 -14.42 3.49
C ASN A 281 8.58 -14.17 1.98
N VAL A 282 9.80 -14.24 1.43
CA VAL A 282 10.03 -14.12 -0.01
C VAL A 282 10.26 -15.51 -0.60
N VAL A 283 9.49 -15.87 -1.62
CA VAL A 283 9.75 -17.07 -2.41
C VAL A 283 10.78 -16.74 -3.48
N VAL A 284 11.95 -17.37 -3.38
CA VAL A 284 13.01 -17.21 -4.37
C VAL A 284 13.09 -18.48 -5.21
N ARG A 285 13.24 -18.30 -6.52
CA ARG A 285 13.57 -19.41 -7.41
C ARG A 285 15.05 -19.76 -7.23
N ASP A 286 15.34 -20.89 -6.61
CA ASP A 286 16.69 -21.40 -6.54
C ASP A 286 17.17 -21.96 -7.89
N SER A 287 18.43 -21.69 -8.22
CA SER A 287 19.11 -22.19 -9.40
C SER A 287 20.33 -22.99 -8.98
N ILE A 288 20.33 -24.30 -9.28
CA ILE A 288 21.47 -25.17 -9.01
C ILE A 288 22.66 -24.66 -9.86
N PRO A 289 23.80 -24.31 -9.25
CA PRO A 289 24.95 -23.81 -9.99
C PRO A 289 25.59 -24.91 -10.84
N PRO A 290 26.24 -24.57 -11.96
CA PRO A 290 27.00 -25.53 -12.75
C PRO A 290 28.18 -26.08 -11.95
N ILE A 291 28.54 -27.35 -12.20
CA ILE A 291 29.78 -27.92 -11.67
C ILE A 291 30.96 -27.30 -12.43
N ASP A 292 31.84 -26.59 -11.72
CA ASP A 292 33.02 -25.94 -12.31
C ASP A 292 34.06 -26.97 -12.77
N LYS A 293 34.44 -27.90 -11.88
CA LYS A 293 35.38 -28.99 -12.18
C LYS A 293 34.89 -30.27 -11.55
N ALA A 294 35.13 -31.39 -12.22
CA ALA A 294 34.81 -32.71 -11.72
C ALA A 294 35.91 -33.72 -12.04
N VAL A 295 36.02 -34.72 -11.18
CA VAL A 295 36.79 -35.95 -11.43
C VAL A 295 35.78 -37.06 -11.70
N PHE A 296 35.93 -37.73 -12.83
CA PHE A 296 35.16 -38.90 -13.20
C PHE A 296 36.10 -40.09 -13.40
N LEU A 297 35.83 -41.19 -12.71
CA LEU A 297 36.54 -42.45 -12.84
C LEU A 297 35.53 -43.54 -13.16
N GLN A 298 35.79 -44.32 -14.20
CA GLN A 298 34.95 -45.45 -14.58
C GLN A 298 35.80 -46.69 -14.84
N TYR A 299 35.39 -47.80 -14.25
CA TYR A 299 35.92 -49.12 -14.50
C TYR A 299 34.84 -49.99 -15.14
N ARG A 300 35.17 -50.62 -16.27
CA ARG A 300 34.26 -51.51 -17.01
C ARG A 300 34.91 -52.87 -17.16
N ARG A 301 34.12 -53.93 -16.99
CA ARG A 301 34.59 -55.30 -17.17
C ARG A 301 33.52 -56.13 -17.87
N GLU A 302 33.93 -56.82 -18.92
CA GLU A 302 33.16 -57.91 -19.49
C GLU A 302 33.30 -59.14 -18.58
N VAL A 303 32.19 -59.57 -17.98
CA VAL A 303 32.14 -60.75 -17.09
C VAL A 303 31.91 -62.01 -17.91
N THR A 304 31.07 -61.91 -18.94
CA THR A 304 30.84 -62.94 -19.95
C THR A 304 30.62 -62.26 -21.31
N PRO A 305 30.68 -62.98 -22.44
CA PRO A 305 30.40 -62.40 -23.76
C PRO A 305 29.00 -61.77 -23.90
N ARG A 306 28.10 -61.98 -22.95
CA ARG A 306 26.75 -61.41 -22.91
C ARG A 306 26.51 -60.46 -21.73
N LEU A 307 27.47 -60.30 -20.81
CA LEU A 307 27.31 -59.51 -19.59
C LEU A 307 28.52 -58.60 -19.36
N GLY A 308 28.28 -57.29 -19.43
CA GLY A 308 29.21 -56.26 -19.01
C GLY A 308 28.76 -55.63 -17.69
N VAL A 309 29.71 -55.26 -16.85
CA VAL A 309 29.46 -54.49 -15.62
C VAL A 309 30.35 -53.25 -15.58
N ALA A 310 29.86 -52.21 -14.95
CA ALA A 310 30.56 -50.96 -14.75
C ALA A 310 30.46 -50.52 -13.29
N ALA A 311 31.53 -49.93 -12.77
CA ALA A 311 31.51 -49.14 -11.56
C ALA A 311 32.08 -47.77 -11.89
N TRP A 312 31.47 -46.71 -11.39
CA TRP A 312 31.91 -45.36 -11.66
C TRP A 312 31.77 -44.45 -10.45
N TYR A 313 32.61 -43.43 -10.44
CA TYR A 313 32.69 -42.43 -9.38
C TYR A 313 32.80 -41.04 -10.01
N LEU A 314 31.94 -40.13 -9.55
CA LEU A 314 31.94 -38.73 -9.96
C LEU A 314 32.06 -37.84 -8.73
N ARG A 315 33.02 -36.92 -8.73
CA ARG A 315 33.20 -35.95 -7.66
C ARG A 315 33.38 -34.56 -8.21
N SER A 316 32.57 -33.59 -7.79
CA SER A 316 32.86 -32.18 -8.04
C SER A 316 34.05 -31.73 -7.19
N VAL A 317 35.02 -31.02 -7.78
CA VAL A 317 36.22 -30.51 -7.13
C VAL A 317 36.38 -29.01 -7.40
N ALA A 318 37.07 -28.29 -6.51
CA ALA A 318 37.36 -26.86 -6.66
C ALA A 318 36.12 -25.98 -6.95
N GLY A 319 34.95 -26.38 -6.46
CA GLY A 319 33.72 -25.59 -6.62
C GLY A 319 33.78 -24.27 -5.86
N ARG A 320 33.15 -23.24 -6.41
CA ARG A 320 32.83 -22.01 -5.66
C ARG A 320 31.84 -22.37 -4.54
N ASN A 321 31.98 -21.75 -3.37
CA ASN A 321 30.99 -21.88 -2.30
C ASN A 321 29.60 -21.47 -2.86
N TYR A 322 28.62 -22.36 -2.72
CA TYR A 322 27.22 -22.09 -3.03
C TYR A 322 26.44 -21.97 -1.73
N ALA A 323 25.84 -20.81 -1.49
CA ALA A 323 25.07 -20.53 -0.28
C ALA A 323 23.57 -20.56 -0.59
N VAL A 324 22.79 -21.28 0.21
CA VAL A 324 21.32 -21.27 0.17
C VAL A 324 20.79 -20.68 1.46
N GLN A 325 19.75 -19.86 1.37
CA GLN A 325 19.09 -19.26 2.53
C GLN A 325 17.69 -19.84 2.71
N THR A 326 17.38 -20.27 3.92
CA THR A 326 16.07 -20.80 4.29
C THR A 326 15.47 -20.02 5.44
N ALA A 327 14.19 -19.68 5.33
CA ALA A 327 13.48 -18.93 6.35
C ALA A 327 13.41 -19.73 7.67
N ASN A 328 13.68 -19.05 8.79
CA ASN A 328 13.56 -19.60 10.13
C ASN A 328 12.99 -18.51 11.05
N ARG A 329 11.66 -18.53 11.23
CA ARG A 329 10.91 -17.51 11.97
C ARG A 329 11.17 -16.09 11.42
N GLN A 330 11.91 -15.27 12.18
CA GLN A 330 12.24 -13.87 11.87
C GLN A 330 13.66 -13.72 11.28
N SER A 331 14.37 -14.82 11.05
CA SER A 331 15.72 -14.82 10.48
C SER A 331 15.83 -15.81 9.32
N SER A 332 17.00 -15.90 8.71
CA SER A 332 17.31 -16.90 7.70
C SER A 332 18.55 -17.69 8.09
N ASP A 333 18.49 -19.01 7.91
CA ASP A 333 19.64 -19.89 8.06
C ASP A 333 20.39 -19.94 6.71
N THR A 334 21.71 -19.79 6.74
CA THR A 334 22.55 -19.89 5.54
C THR A 334 23.30 -21.22 5.53
N HIS A 335 23.19 -21.97 4.44
CA HIS A 335 23.85 -23.25 4.23
C HIS A 335 24.86 -23.15 3.09
N ASP A 336 26.15 -23.34 3.40
CA ASP A 336 27.25 -23.28 2.44
C ASP A 336 27.68 -24.66 1.94
N PHE A 337 27.67 -24.83 0.62
CA PHE A 337 28.08 -26.05 -0.06
C PHE A 337 29.32 -25.82 -0.93
N ARG A 338 30.38 -26.57 -0.66
CA ARG A 338 31.63 -26.56 -1.46
C ARG A 338 31.69 -27.68 -2.49
N GLN A 339 30.81 -28.66 -2.35
CA GLN A 339 30.79 -29.89 -3.13
C GLN A 339 29.34 -30.22 -3.48
N LEU A 340 29.02 -30.09 -4.77
CA LEU A 340 27.68 -30.30 -5.31
C LEU A 340 27.41 -31.77 -5.65
N ALA A 341 28.46 -32.50 -6.05
CA ALA A 341 28.36 -33.90 -6.47
C ALA A 341 29.40 -34.79 -5.78
N ASN A 342 28.95 -35.92 -5.26
CA ASN A 342 29.77 -37.02 -4.75
C ASN A 342 29.08 -38.35 -5.03
N VAL A 343 29.12 -38.80 -6.27
CA VAL A 343 28.29 -39.91 -6.76
C VAL A 343 29.11 -41.17 -6.91
N ILE A 344 28.65 -42.27 -6.32
CA ILE A 344 29.09 -43.62 -6.66
C ILE A 344 27.96 -44.28 -7.44
N GLY A 345 28.29 -44.93 -8.55
CA GLY A 345 27.34 -45.68 -9.35
C GLY A 345 27.87 -47.02 -9.81
N ILE A 346 26.94 -47.93 -10.06
CA ILE A 346 27.16 -49.24 -10.65
C ILE A 346 26.20 -49.42 -11.81
N GLY A 347 26.66 -50.10 -12.86
CA GLY A 347 25.88 -50.39 -14.04
C GLY A 347 26.10 -51.82 -14.50
N ALA A 348 25.10 -52.39 -15.14
CA ALA A 348 25.17 -53.70 -15.78
C ALA A 348 24.46 -53.65 -17.13
N GLN A 349 25.02 -54.34 -18.11
CA GLN A 349 24.45 -54.49 -19.43
C GLN A 349 24.45 -55.97 -19.81
N TRP A 350 23.28 -56.52 -20.14
CA TRP A 350 23.08 -57.92 -20.46
C TRP A 350 22.43 -58.07 -21.85
N GLN A 351 23.15 -58.69 -22.78
CA GLN A 351 22.60 -59.19 -24.04
C GLN A 351 21.78 -60.48 -23.82
N LEU A 352 20.46 -60.37 -23.93
CA LEU A 352 19.53 -61.50 -23.79
C LEU A 352 19.46 -62.35 -25.08
N GLY A 353 19.83 -61.78 -26.22
CA GLY A 353 19.86 -62.44 -27.53
C GLY A 353 20.63 -61.62 -28.56
N ALA A 354 20.55 -62.00 -29.83
CA ALA A 354 21.28 -61.33 -30.91
C ALA A 354 20.88 -59.85 -31.14
N GLN A 355 19.68 -59.47 -30.70
CA GLN A 355 19.10 -58.14 -30.92
C GLN A 355 18.39 -57.59 -29.67
N THR A 356 18.69 -58.11 -28.47
CA THR A 356 17.99 -57.68 -27.24
C THR A 356 18.98 -57.46 -26.12
N CYS A 357 18.90 -56.28 -25.50
CA CYS A 357 19.79 -55.86 -24.45
C CYS A 357 19.00 -55.24 -23.29
N VAL A 358 19.31 -55.62 -22.06
CA VAL A 358 18.84 -54.94 -20.85
C VAL A 358 20.02 -54.21 -20.23
N SER A 359 19.82 -52.96 -19.83
CA SER A 359 20.78 -52.19 -19.06
C SER A 359 20.14 -51.68 -17.77
N PHE A 360 20.95 -51.66 -16.72
CA PHE A 360 20.57 -51.16 -15.42
C PHE A 360 21.70 -50.30 -14.88
N ASP A 361 21.36 -49.11 -14.40
CA ASP A 361 22.28 -48.23 -13.68
C ASP A 361 21.66 -47.87 -12.33
N TYR A 362 22.47 -47.88 -11.28
CA TYR A 362 22.11 -47.41 -9.94
C TYR A 362 23.23 -46.54 -9.40
N GLY A 363 22.89 -45.45 -8.72
CA GLY A 363 23.89 -44.68 -8.00
C GLY A 363 23.32 -43.84 -6.87
N ARG A 364 24.24 -43.27 -6.10
CA ARG A 364 23.94 -42.50 -4.89
C ARG A 364 24.83 -41.27 -4.79
N ASN A 365 24.23 -40.09 -4.62
CA ASN A 365 24.94 -38.84 -4.35
C ASN A 365 25.10 -38.65 -2.84
N MET A 366 26.34 -38.74 -2.36
CA MET A 366 26.69 -38.62 -0.94
C MET A 366 27.09 -37.19 -0.56
N SER A 367 26.90 -36.20 -1.42
CA SER A 367 27.22 -34.81 -1.09
C SER A 367 26.23 -34.25 -0.06
N ALA A 368 26.71 -33.35 0.80
CA ALA A 368 25.84 -32.60 1.71
C ALA A 368 24.80 -31.77 0.95
N PHE A 369 25.16 -31.27 -0.24
CA PHE A 369 24.22 -30.60 -1.13
C PHE A 369 23.10 -31.53 -1.62
N GLY A 370 23.44 -32.75 -2.07
CA GLY A 370 22.45 -33.75 -2.46
C GLY A 370 21.51 -34.11 -1.31
N GLN A 371 22.05 -34.30 -0.09
CA GLN A 371 21.23 -34.55 1.12
C GLN A 371 20.32 -33.36 1.45
N TYR A 372 20.81 -32.13 1.31
CA TYR A 372 20.03 -30.92 1.52
C TYR A 372 18.87 -30.83 0.53
N MET A 373 19.13 -31.07 -0.76
CA MET A 373 18.09 -31.09 -1.81
C MET A 373 17.06 -32.20 -1.60
N ASN A 374 17.47 -33.33 -1.00
CA ASN A 374 16.58 -34.43 -0.63
C ASN A 374 15.87 -34.22 0.72
N GLY A 375 16.01 -33.03 1.31
CA GLY A 375 15.42 -32.63 2.58
C GLY A 375 14.06 -31.94 2.43
N THR A 376 13.56 -31.39 3.54
CA THR A 376 12.29 -30.65 3.57
C THR A 376 12.37 -29.41 4.45
N THR A 377 11.69 -28.34 4.03
CA THR A 377 11.46 -27.18 4.91
C THR A 377 10.50 -27.59 6.03
N GLN A 378 10.85 -27.24 7.25
CA GLN A 378 10.01 -27.51 8.42
C GLN A 378 9.08 -26.32 8.66
N PHE A 379 7.81 -26.60 8.96
CA PHE A 379 6.83 -25.59 9.33
C PHE A 379 6.19 -25.95 10.68
N ASP A 380 6.03 -24.94 11.53
CA ASP A 380 5.11 -25.01 12.65
C ASP A 380 3.74 -24.52 12.18
N HIS A 381 2.71 -25.31 12.42
CA HIS A 381 1.34 -25.02 11.99
C HIS A 381 0.39 -25.18 13.16
N ARG A 382 -0.33 -24.10 13.48
CA ARG A 382 -1.37 -24.14 14.50
C ARG A 382 -2.67 -24.67 13.85
N PRO A 383 -3.25 -25.77 14.34
CA PRO A 383 -4.48 -26.33 13.77
C PRO A 383 -5.60 -25.30 13.70
N ARG A 384 -6.32 -25.29 12.57
CA ARG A 384 -7.43 -24.35 12.27
C ARG A 384 -7.02 -22.88 12.11
N THR A 385 -5.76 -22.63 11.75
CA THR A 385 -5.30 -21.31 11.32
C THR A 385 -4.61 -21.45 9.96
N ASP A 386 -4.53 -20.37 9.21
CA ASP A 386 -3.75 -20.25 7.98
C ASP A 386 -2.29 -19.85 8.24
N VAL A 387 -1.85 -19.90 9.50
CA VAL A 387 -0.51 -19.47 9.91
C VAL A 387 0.48 -20.63 9.79
N PHE A 388 1.49 -20.45 8.94
CA PHE A 388 2.64 -21.34 8.81
C PHE A 388 3.92 -20.57 9.19
N ILE A 389 4.60 -21.04 10.23
CA ILE A 389 5.86 -20.43 10.70
C ILE A 389 7.02 -21.32 10.23
N PRO A 390 7.89 -20.86 9.32
CA PRO A 390 9.02 -21.67 8.87
C PRO A 390 10.04 -21.89 10.00
N ARG A 391 10.62 -23.09 10.08
CA ARG A 391 11.55 -23.56 11.12
C ARG A 391 12.85 -24.07 10.52
N GLY A 392 13.31 -23.41 9.44
CA GLY A 392 14.50 -23.81 8.72
C GLY A 392 14.29 -25.09 7.91
N HIS A 393 15.41 -25.73 7.55
CA HIS A 393 15.43 -26.87 6.64
C HIS A 393 16.12 -28.07 7.27
N SER A 394 15.57 -29.26 7.06
CA SER A 394 16.19 -30.51 7.49
C SER A 394 16.72 -31.27 6.29
N ALA A 395 18.03 -31.55 6.28
CA ALA A 395 18.62 -32.41 5.26
C ALA A 395 18.01 -33.83 5.32
N GLY A 396 17.82 -34.41 4.15
CA GLY A 396 17.32 -35.78 3.97
C GLY A 396 18.43 -36.81 3.86
N SER A 397 18.06 -38.00 3.41
CA SER A 397 19.02 -39.08 3.13
C SER A 397 19.84 -38.77 1.87
N ALA A 398 21.01 -39.40 1.73
CA ALA A 398 21.82 -39.28 0.51
C ALA A 398 21.06 -39.84 -0.71
N PRO A 399 20.68 -39.00 -1.68
CA PRO A 399 19.71 -39.35 -2.72
C PRO A 399 20.28 -40.35 -3.72
N THR A 400 19.40 -41.17 -4.26
CA THR A 400 19.68 -42.28 -5.15
C THR A 400 18.98 -42.10 -6.49
N PHE A 401 19.53 -42.73 -7.51
CA PHE A 401 18.86 -42.88 -8.79
C PHE A 401 19.02 -44.30 -9.29
N TYR A 402 18.06 -44.72 -10.11
CA TYR A 402 18.22 -45.90 -10.93
C TYR A 402 17.50 -45.78 -12.28
N VAL A 403 18.09 -46.40 -13.27
CA VAL A 403 17.58 -46.45 -14.64
C VAL A 403 17.57 -47.91 -15.08
N LEU A 404 16.43 -48.39 -15.54
CA LEU A 404 16.28 -49.68 -16.18
C LEU A 404 15.87 -49.44 -17.62
N ARG A 405 16.58 -50.03 -18.58
CA ARG A 405 16.26 -49.89 -20.00
C ARG A 405 16.37 -51.22 -20.72
N LEU A 406 15.38 -51.50 -21.56
CA LEU A 406 15.37 -52.62 -22.50
C LEU A 406 15.44 -52.06 -23.92
N ASP A 407 16.41 -52.52 -24.69
CA ASP A 407 16.62 -52.19 -26.09
C ASP A 407 16.42 -53.44 -26.97
N ILE A 408 15.73 -53.27 -28.10
CA ILE A 408 15.46 -54.29 -29.11
C ILE A 408 15.89 -53.76 -30.48
N GLY A 409 16.63 -54.55 -31.25
CA GLY A 409 17.16 -54.16 -32.54
C GLY A 409 18.38 -53.23 -32.43
N ALA A 410 18.84 -52.76 -33.59
CA ALA A 410 19.91 -51.78 -33.71
C ALA A 410 19.67 -50.97 -34.99
N SER A 411 19.51 -49.65 -34.86
CA SER A 411 19.52 -48.73 -35.98
C SER A 411 20.96 -48.45 -36.37
N ASP A 412 21.31 -48.75 -37.62
CA ASP A 412 22.64 -48.57 -38.20
C ASP A 412 22.49 -47.68 -39.43
N THR A 413 23.01 -46.46 -39.35
CA THR A 413 22.88 -45.44 -40.42
C THR A 413 23.55 -45.85 -41.73
N THR A 414 24.36 -46.92 -41.72
CA THR A 414 24.96 -47.50 -42.94
C THR A 414 24.07 -48.59 -43.58
N ARG A 415 23.05 -49.07 -42.87
CA ARG A 415 22.14 -50.15 -43.30
C ARG A 415 20.69 -49.66 -43.39
N PRO A 416 20.21 -49.27 -44.58
CA PRO A 416 18.80 -48.97 -44.81
C PRO A 416 17.90 -50.12 -44.37
N GLY A 417 16.78 -49.78 -43.73
CA GLY A 417 15.82 -50.74 -43.17
C GLY A 417 16.14 -51.23 -41.76
N SER A 418 17.28 -50.84 -41.18
CA SER A 418 17.61 -51.13 -39.78
C SER A 418 16.73 -50.32 -38.82
N TRP A 419 16.45 -50.91 -37.65
CA TRP A 419 15.53 -50.34 -36.67
C TRP A 419 15.95 -50.70 -35.24
N ASN A 420 15.53 -49.87 -34.30
CA ASN A 420 15.56 -50.19 -32.88
C ASN A 420 14.27 -49.72 -32.18
N ALA A 421 13.96 -50.36 -31.07
CA ALA A 421 12.93 -49.93 -30.13
C ALA A 421 13.50 -50.01 -28.71
N PHE A 422 13.06 -49.14 -27.82
CA PHE A 422 13.46 -49.16 -26.43
C PHE A 422 12.32 -48.78 -25.50
N ILE A 423 12.47 -49.22 -24.25
CA ILE A 423 11.59 -48.90 -23.14
C ILE A 423 12.48 -48.67 -21.92
N ASP A 424 12.31 -47.53 -21.24
CA ASP A 424 13.04 -47.18 -20.04
C ASP A 424 12.13 -46.80 -18.87
N TYR A 425 12.58 -47.14 -17.66
CA TYR A 425 12.06 -46.64 -16.41
C TYR A 425 13.19 -45.93 -15.67
N LYS A 426 12.88 -44.75 -15.15
CA LYS A 426 13.83 -43.83 -14.51
C LYS A 426 13.25 -43.36 -13.19
N HIS A 427 14.02 -43.50 -12.12
CA HIS A 427 13.71 -42.96 -10.81
C HIS A 427 14.91 -42.15 -10.32
N PHE A 428 14.67 -40.88 -9.98
CA PHE A 428 15.67 -39.94 -9.51
C PHE A 428 15.15 -39.22 -8.26
N GLU A 429 15.77 -39.45 -7.10
CA GLU A 429 15.48 -38.66 -5.91
C GLU A 429 16.03 -37.23 -6.06
N HIS A 430 15.50 -36.28 -5.29
CA HIS A 430 15.94 -34.88 -5.36
C HIS A 430 17.43 -34.78 -5.00
N GLY A 431 18.24 -34.15 -5.85
CA GLY A 431 19.69 -34.03 -5.69
C GLY A 431 20.50 -35.27 -6.10
N SER A 432 19.87 -36.32 -6.65
CA SER A 432 20.59 -37.52 -7.13
C SER A 432 21.33 -37.29 -8.46
N PHE A 433 20.89 -36.31 -9.26
CA PHE A 433 21.24 -36.19 -10.67
C PHE A 433 22.41 -35.22 -10.94
N PHE A 434 23.63 -35.76 -10.99
CA PHE A 434 24.81 -35.07 -11.54
C PHE A 434 25.57 -35.91 -12.57
N GLY A 435 25.00 -37.04 -13.02
CA GLY A 435 25.69 -38.06 -13.83
C GLY A 435 25.29 -38.14 -15.32
N GLY A 436 24.36 -37.31 -15.80
CA GLY A 436 23.80 -37.43 -17.16
C GLY A 436 22.89 -38.66 -17.31
N ASN A 437 21.80 -38.56 -18.07
CA ASN A 437 20.90 -39.69 -18.28
C ASN A 437 21.32 -40.61 -19.44
N GLY A 438 22.40 -40.27 -20.15
CA GLY A 438 22.90 -41.00 -21.33
C GLY A 438 21.92 -41.11 -22.51
N THR A 439 20.71 -40.55 -22.39
CA THR A 439 19.62 -40.74 -23.35
C THR A 439 19.44 -39.57 -24.32
N GLY A 440 19.95 -38.36 -24.04
CA GLY A 440 19.88 -37.23 -24.99
C GLY A 440 18.48 -36.67 -25.30
N TYR A 441 17.41 -37.34 -24.84
CA TYR A 441 16.02 -37.07 -25.24
C TYR A 441 15.16 -36.38 -24.16
N LEU A 442 15.56 -36.43 -22.89
CA LEU A 442 14.91 -35.69 -21.79
C LEU A 442 15.80 -34.51 -21.36
N PRO A 443 15.30 -33.26 -21.39
CA PRO A 443 16.06 -32.12 -20.88
C PRO A 443 16.35 -32.26 -19.39
N ASP A 444 17.54 -31.81 -18.96
CA ASP A 444 18.01 -31.90 -17.57
C ASP A 444 17.01 -31.34 -16.54
N ARG A 445 16.16 -30.38 -16.94
CA ARG A 445 15.13 -29.76 -16.09
C ARG A 445 14.09 -30.75 -15.53
N TYR A 446 13.97 -31.94 -16.10
CA TYR A 446 12.97 -32.95 -15.70
C TYR A 446 13.55 -34.09 -14.88
N LEU A 447 14.86 -34.11 -14.58
CA LEU A 447 15.55 -35.29 -14.01
C LEU A 447 15.86 -35.18 -12.52
N ASP A 448 15.34 -34.15 -11.85
CA ASP A 448 15.51 -33.94 -10.41
C ASP A 448 14.18 -34.18 -9.68
N GLY A 449 14.13 -35.25 -8.88
CA GLY A 449 12.95 -35.61 -8.11
C GLY A 449 11.82 -36.24 -8.95
N ILE A 450 12.13 -37.13 -9.89
CA ILE A 450 11.17 -37.67 -10.87
C ILE A 450 11.12 -39.21 -10.87
N GLU A 451 9.94 -39.74 -11.12
CA GLU A 451 9.77 -41.06 -11.73
C GLU A 451 9.18 -40.90 -13.12
N SER A 452 9.73 -41.61 -14.11
CA SER A 452 9.26 -41.53 -15.49
C SER A 452 9.44 -42.85 -16.23
N PHE A 453 8.63 -43.02 -17.25
CA PHE A 453 8.70 -44.16 -18.16
C PHE A 453 8.75 -43.65 -19.60
N SER A 454 9.70 -44.10 -20.40
CA SER A 454 9.82 -43.70 -21.81
C SER A 454 9.75 -44.90 -22.73
N ILE A 455 9.09 -44.74 -23.87
CA ILE A 455 9.13 -45.69 -24.98
C ILE A 455 9.60 -44.95 -26.23
N GLY A 456 10.40 -45.60 -27.05
CA GLY A 456 10.81 -45.00 -28.31
C GLY A 456 11.38 -46.00 -29.29
N GLY A 457 11.77 -45.50 -30.45
CA GLY A 457 12.42 -46.30 -31.48
C GLY A 457 12.97 -45.42 -32.58
N GLY A 458 13.89 -46.03 -33.35
CA GLY A 458 14.55 -45.41 -34.48
C GLY A 458 14.43 -46.29 -35.72
N TYR A 459 14.39 -45.65 -36.88
CA TYR A 459 14.35 -46.30 -38.18
C TYR A 459 15.29 -45.59 -39.16
N VAL A 460 16.01 -46.37 -39.96
CA VAL A 460 16.95 -45.87 -40.99
C VAL A 460 16.31 -46.05 -42.37
N PRO A 461 15.59 -45.05 -42.91
CA PRO A 461 14.94 -45.17 -44.22
C PRO A 461 15.95 -45.18 -45.38
N ALA A 462 17.10 -44.53 -45.22
CA ALA A 462 18.17 -44.42 -46.21
C ALA A 462 19.53 -44.26 -45.53
N GLN A 463 20.62 -44.49 -46.27
CA GLN A 463 21.97 -44.31 -45.72
C GLN A 463 22.15 -42.87 -45.21
N ASN A 464 22.72 -42.73 -44.01
CA ASN A 464 22.93 -41.47 -43.28
C ASN A 464 21.64 -40.75 -42.82
N TRP A 465 20.47 -41.40 -42.92
CA TRP A 465 19.21 -40.88 -42.40
C TRP A 465 18.75 -41.72 -41.21
N LEU A 466 18.54 -41.08 -40.06
CA LEU A 466 17.95 -41.70 -38.86
C LEU A 466 16.70 -40.91 -38.47
N VAL A 467 15.57 -41.60 -38.36
CA VAL A 467 14.31 -41.04 -37.83
C VAL A 467 14.07 -41.66 -36.47
N GLU A 468 13.91 -40.83 -35.44
CA GLU A 468 13.66 -41.27 -34.07
C GLU A 468 12.35 -40.70 -33.55
N LEU A 469 11.59 -41.53 -32.84
CA LEU A 469 10.38 -41.13 -32.14
C LEU A 469 10.36 -41.75 -30.76
N PHE A 470 10.10 -40.94 -29.75
CA PHE A 470 9.98 -41.38 -28.37
C PHE A 470 8.91 -40.56 -27.65
N TYR A 471 8.35 -41.14 -26.60
CA TYR A 471 7.37 -40.51 -25.74
C TYR A 471 7.63 -40.90 -24.28
N THR A 472 7.60 -39.93 -23.38
CA THR A 472 7.78 -40.13 -21.94
C THR A 472 6.45 -39.94 -21.22
N PHE A 473 6.01 -40.99 -20.52
CA PHE A 473 4.80 -41.03 -19.71
C PHE A 473 5.10 -40.69 -18.25
N ALA A 474 4.19 -39.90 -17.67
CA ALA A 474 4.03 -39.66 -16.23
C ALA A 474 5.31 -39.26 -15.48
N ALA A 475 5.80 -38.04 -15.71
CA ALA A 475 6.75 -37.37 -14.82
C ALA A 475 6.08 -37.08 -13.46
N LYS A 476 6.13 -38.02 -12.52
CA LYS A 476 5.63 -37.82 -11.16
C LYS A 476 6.76 -37.33 -10.27
N SER A 477 6.49 -36.29 -9.49
CA SER A 477 7.44 -35.80 -8.49
C SER A 477 7.59 -36.85 -7.38
N THR A 478 8.82 -37.25 -7.04
CA THR A 478 9.09 -38.22 -5.95
C THR A 478 8.79 -37.65 -4.57
N ASN A 479 8.78 -36.31 -4.45
CA ASN A 479 8.35 -35.56 -3.26
C ASN A 479 7.67 -34.24 -3.67
N ARG A 480 6.83 -33.65 -2.80
CA ARG A 480 6.37 -32.26 -3.00
C ARG A 480 7.56 -31.33 -2.81
N ARG A 481 7.84 -30.46 -3.77
CA ARG A 481 8.78 -29.35 -3.55
C ARG A 481 8.22 -28.44 -2.46
N ASP A 482 9.11 -27.70 -1.81
CA ASP A 482 8.74 -26.58 -0.92
C ASP A 482 8.08 -25.48 -1.76
N THR A 483 6.82 -25.69 -2.12
CA THR A 483 5.93 -24.69 -2.72
C THR A 483 4.87 -24.38 -1.69
N MET A 484 4.80 -23.13 -1.23
CA MET A 484 3.65 -22.66 -0.48
C MET A 484 2.40 -22.82 -1.36
N HIS A 485 1.40 -23.53 -0.84
CA HIS A 485 0.10 -23.72 -1.49
C HIS A 485 -0.87 -22.62 -1.06
#